data_AF-A0A1V6PVD6-F1
#
_entry.id   AF-A0A1V6PVD6-F1
#
_cell.length_a   1.000
_cell.length_b   1.000
_cell.length_c   1.000
_cell.angle_alpha   90.00
_cell.angle_beta   90.00
_cell.angle_gamma   90.00
#
_symmetry.space_group_name_H-M   'P 1'
#
loop_
_entity.id
_entity.type
_entity.pdbx_description
1 polymer ?
#
loop_
_entity_poly.entity_id
_entity_poly.type
_entity_poly.pdbx_seq_one_letter_code
_entity_poly.pdbx_strand_id
1 'polypeptide(L)'
;MARQTAESNILEILIADQFASKGYFVVMPDLFNGDVVPINRPEGFNIMDWVKNHLPLQTEPIIDTVLKEMCDNLACERIGGVGYCFGGKYICRYLKPGKIDAGFTAHPTMVETEELQGLRAH
;
A
#
# COMPACT_ATOMS: atom_id res chain seq x y z
N MET A 1 8.72 -7.47 21.02
CA MET A 1 7.91 -6.50 20.25
C MET A 1 7.54 -6.96 18.84
N ALA A 2 8.13 -8.04 18.28
CA ALA A 2 7.76 -8.55 16.94
C ALA A 2 6.45 -9.37 16.86
N ARG A 3 5.80 -9.66 18.01
CA ARG A 3 4.66 -10.58 18.08
C ARG A 3 3.32 -9.92 17.74
N GLN A 4 3.21 -8.60 17.92
CA GLN A 4 1.96 -7.86 17.70
C GLN A 4 1.79 -7.44 16.24
N THR A 5 2.87 -7.11 15.53
CA THR A 5 2.85 -6.79 14.08
C THR A 5 2.46 -8.00 13.22
N ALA A 6 2.80 -9.22 13.64
CA ALA A 6 2.42 -10.44 12.93
C ALA A 6 0.92 -10.78 13.10
N GLU A 7 0.31 -10.47 14.24
CA GLU A 7 -1.11 -10.76 14.50
C GLU A 7 -2.05 -9.73 13.85
N SER A 8 -1.61 -8.47 13.68
CA SER A 8 -2.41 -7.41 13.05
C SER A 8 -2.65 -7.63 11.54
N ASN A 9 -1.75 -8.34 10.85
CA ASN A 9 -1.68 -8.34 9.37
C ASN A 9 -1.88 -9.73 8.74
N ILE A 10 -2.47 -10.69 9.45
CA ILE A 10 -2.63 -12.07 8.97
C ILE A 10 -3.28 -12.13 7.58
N LEU A 11 -4.33 -11.33 7.34
CA LEU A 11 -5.03 -11.32 6.05
C LEU A 11 -4.17 -10.76 4.91
N GLU A 12 -3.41 -9.69 5.16
CA GLU A 12 -2.56 -9.06 4.15
C GLU A 12 -1.39 -9.98 3.78
N ILE A 13 -0.79 -10.63 4.78
CA ILE A 13 0.27 -11.62 4.58
C ILE A 13 -0.26 -12.82 3.78
N LEU A 14 -1.47 -13.31 4.08
CA LEU A 14 -2.07 -14.42 3.32
C LEU A 14 -2.33 -14.06 1.85
N ILE A 15 -2.70 -12.82 1.54
CA ILE A 15 -2.86 -12.36 0.16
C ILE A 15 -1.50 -12.28 -0.54
N ALA A 16 -0.48 -11.73 0.14
CA ALA A 16 0.89 -11.68 -0.37
C ALA A 16 1.43 -13.08 -0.66
N ASP A 17 1.26 -14.02 0.27
CA ASP A 17 1.67 -15.43 0.12
C ASP A 17 0.95 -16.10 -1.05
N GLN A 18 -0.34 -15.78 -1.27
CA GLN A 18 -1.07 -16.29 -2.43
C GLN A 18 -0.45 -15.81 -3.75
N PHE A 19 -0.13 -14.53 -3.88
CA PHE A 19 0.57 -14.03 -5.08
C PHE A 19 1.96 -14.69 -5.23
N ALA A 20 2.72 -14.79 -4.15
CA ALA A 20 4.02 -15.46 -4.16
C ALA A 20 3.91 -16.93 -4.60
N SER A 21 2.89 -17.65 -4.13
CA SER A 21 2.61 -19.04 -4.52
C SER A 21 2.28 -19.21 -6.00
N LYS A 22 1.91 -18.13 -6.69
CA LYS A 22 1.64 -18.09 -8.13
C LYS A 22 2.86 -17.64 -8.95
N GLY A 23 4.01 -17.45 -8.32
CA GLY A 23 5.27 -17.14 -8.99
C GLY A 23 5.57 -15.65 -9.14
N TYR A 24 4.81 -14.77 -8.47
CA TYR A 24 5.12 -13.35 -8.43
C TYR A 24 6.19 -13.05 -7.38
N PHE A 25 7.10 -12.12 -7.67
CA PHE A 25 7.89 -11.47 -6.64
C PHE A 25 6.99 -10.44 -5.93
N VAL A 26 6.83 -10.58 -4.62
CA VAL A 26 5.86 -9.79 -3.85
C VAL A 26 6.57 -8.97 -2.80
N VAL A 27 6.25 -7.66 -2.77
CA VAL A 27 6.70 -6.73 -1.73
C VAL A 27 5.46 -6.13 -1.07
N MET A 28 5.41 -6.20 0.26
CA MET A 28 4.38 -5.57 1.08
C MET A 28 5.05 -4.55 2.00
N PRO A 29 5.11 -3.28 1.60
CA PRO A 29 5.78 -2.26 2.40
C PRO A 29 4.94 -1.88 3.62
N ASP A 30 5.63 -1.57 4.73
CA ASP A 30 5.00 -0.93 5.89
C ASP A 30 4.73 0.54 5.58
N LEU A 31 3.54 0.83 5.05
CA LEU A 31 3.10 2.18 4.70
C LEU A 31 2.92 3.10 5.91
N PHE A 32 2.96 2.56 7.12
CA PHE A 32 2.74 3.29 8.37
C PHE A 32 4.03 3.47 9.19
N ASN A 33 5.17 2.95 8.69
CA ASN A 33 6.48 3.09 9.32
C ASN A 33 6.46 2.72 10.82
N GLY A 34 5.84 1.60 11.15
CA GLY A 34 5.70 1.08 12.50
C GLY A 34 4.54 1.65 13.32
N ASP A 35 3.89 2.73 12.87
CA ASP A 35 2.73 3.33 13.55
C ASP A 35 1.41 2.69 13.07
N VAL A 36 1.29 1.38 13.27
CA VAL A 36 0.10 0.61 12.88
C VAL A 36 -1.09 0.90 13.78
N VAL A 37 -2.32 0.84 13.24
CA VAL A 37 -3.55 0.95 14.05
C VAL A 37 -3.58 -0.18 15.09
N PRO A 38 -3.72 0.11 16.39
CA PRO A 38 -3.79 -0.93 17.42
C PRO A 38 -5.04 -1.81 17.26
N ILE A 39 -4.87 -3.13 17.36
CA ILE A 39 -5.99 -4.10 17.36
C ILE A 39 -6.94 -3.79 18.53
N ASN A 40 -6.38 -3.69 19.73
CA ASN A 40 -7.09 -3.30 20.93
C ASN A 40 -7.02 -1.78 21.06
N ARG A 41 -7.94 -1.10 20.38
CA ARG A 41 -7.99 0.36 20.37
C ARG A 41 -8.21 0.89 21.79
N PRO A 42 -7.34 1.76 22.31
CA PRO A 42 -7.54 2.35 23.62
C PRO A 42 -8.79 3.24 23.60
N GLU A 43 -9.38 3.45 24.78
CA GLU A 43 -10.48 4.40 24.93
C GLU A 43 -10.06 5.79 24.44
N GLY A 44 -10.90 6.42 23.63
CA GLY A 44 -10.60 7.71 23.00
C GLY A 44 -9.75 7.65 21.72
N PHE A 45 -9.37 6.45 21.23
CA PHE A 45 -8.66 6.34 19.95
C PHE A 45 -9.50 6.89 18.79
N ASN A 46 -8.95 7.90 18.10
CA ASN A 46 -9.58 8.49 16.92
C ASN A 46 -8.80 8.11 15.65
N ILE A 47 -9.44 7.32 14.78
CA ILE A 47 -8.83 6.87 13.54
C ILE A 47 -8.50 8.02 12.59
N MET A 48 -9.28 9.10 12.59
CA MET A 48 -9.05 10.25 11.72
C MET A 48 -7.83 11.05 12.16
N ASP A 49 -7.56 11.14 13.46
CA ASP A 49 -6.36 11.79 13.96
C ASP A 49 -5.11 10.97 13.65
N TRP A 50 -5.21 9.64 13.73
CA TRP A 50 -4.14 8.73 13.30
C TRP A 50 -3.85 8.88 11.80
N VAL A 51 -4.89 8.89 10.95
CA VAL A 51 -4.74 9.03 9.48
C VAL A 51 -3.98 10.30 9.07
N LYS A 52 -4.08 11.40 9.83
CA LYS A 52 -3.35 12.65 9.52
C LYS A 52 -1.83 12.48 9.50
N ASN A 53 -1.30 11.48 10.21
CA ASN A 53 0.13 11.17 10.21
C ASN A 53 0.55 10.31 9.00
N HIS A 54 -0.41 9.78 8.25
CA HIS A 54 -0.22 8.82 7.14
C HIS A 54 -0.84 9.36 5.85
N LEU A 55 -0.76 10.68 5.64
CA LEU A 55 -1.22 11.31 4.41
C LEU A 55 -0.17 11.12 3.28
N PRO A 56 -0.50 11.50 2.02
CA PRO A 56 0.41 11.28 0.91
C PRO A 56 1.84 11.79 1.13
N LEU A 57 2.03 12.90 1.85
CA LEU A 57 3.34 13.45 2.17
C LEU A 57 4.24 12.46 2.95
N GLN A 58 3.65 11.59 3.77
CA GLN A 58 4.36 10.59 4.56
C GLN A 58 4.42 9.23 3.84
N THR A 59 3.34 8.83 3.16
CA THR A 59 3.24 7.49 2.57
C THR A 59 3.89 7.40 1.18
N GLU A 60 3.81 8.44 0.35
CA GLU A 60 4.38 8.43 -1.01
C GLU A 60 5.90 8.18 -1.03
N PRO A 61 6.73 8.79 -0.16
CA PRO A 61 8.15 8.49 -0.12
C PRO A 61 8.49 7.02 0.13
N ILE A 62 7.67 6.31 0.93
CA ILE A 62 7.84 4.88 1.19
C ILE A 62 7.58 4.09 -0.10
N ILE A 63 6.47 4.39 -0.78
CA ILE A 63 6.10 3.73 -2.04
C ILE A 63 7.12 4.01 -3.13
N ASP A 64 7.57 5.27 -3.28
CA ASP A 64 8.58 5.64 -4.27
C ASP A 64 9.91 4.93 -4.02
N THR A 65 10.33 4.80 -2.76
CA THR A 65 11.54 4.06 -2.40
C THR A 65 11.42 2.58 -2.79
N VAL A 66 10.27 1.97 -2.51
CA VAL A 66 10.01 0.57 -2.83
C VAL A 66 9.98 0.33 -4.34
N LEU A 67 9.25 1.16 -5.10
CA LEU A 67 9.20 1.04 -6.56
C LEU A 67 10.58 1.21 -7.19
N LYS A 68 11.36 2.19 -6.69
CA LYS A 68 12.72 2.40 -7.14
C LYS A 68 13.59 1.18 -6.86
N GLU A 69 13.53 0.61 -5.66
CA GLU A 69 14.28 -0.60 -5.32
C GLU A 69 13.89 -1.80 -6.21
N MET A 70 12.59 -1.99 -6.43
CA MET A 70 12.06 -3.05 -7.28
C MET A 70 12.57 -2.95 -8.72
N CYS A 71 12.55 -1.75 -9.30
CA CYS A 71 13.01 -1.53 -10.67
C CYS A 71 14.54 -1.59 -10.79
N ASP A 72 15.25 -0.83 -9.95
CA ASP A 72 16.68 -0.59 -10.12
C ASP A 72 17.53 -1.78 -9.68
N ASN A 73 17.15 -2.42 -8.57
CA ASN A 73 18.00 -3.42 -7.90
C ASN A 73 17.43 -4.84 -7.98
N LEU A 74 16.11 -4.98 -8.10
CA LEU A 74 15.43 -6.29 -8.17
C LEU A 74 14.97 -6.66 -9.58
N ALA A 75 15.32 -5.83 -10.57
CA ALA A 75 15.05 -6.06 -12.00
C ALA A 75 13.56 -6.35 -12.32
N CYS A 76 12.64 -5.74 -11.58
CA CYS A 76 11.22 -5.83 -11.87
C CYS A 76 10.88 -4.98 -13.10
N GLU A 77 10.58 -5.63 -14.24
CA GLU A 77 10.20 -4.93 -15.48
C GLU A 77 8.73 -4.51 -15.51
N ARG A 78 7.87 -5.23 -14.78
CA ARG A 78 6.43 -4.99 -14.69
C ARG A 78 5.99 -5.04 -13.25
N ILE A 79 5.20 -4.04 -12.83
CA ILE A 79 4.73 -3.91 -11.46
C ILE A 79 3.20 -3.83 -11.45
N GLY A 80 2.57 -4.79 -10.80
CA GLY A 80 1.16 -4.73 -10.43
C GLY A 80 0.99 -4.23 -9.00
N GLY A 81 -0.01 -3.39 -8.76
CA GLY A 81 -0.39 -2.92 -7.43
C GLY A 81 -1.77 -3.42 -7.01
N VAL A 82 -1.89 -3.85 -5.75
CA VAL A 82 -3.16 -4.27 -5.13
C VAL A 82 -3.35 -3.46 -3.86
N GLY A 83 -4.47 -2.75 -3.74
CA GLY A 83 -4.76 -1.87 -2.61
C GLY A 83 -6.14 -2.12 -2.02
N TYR A 84 -6.21 -2.20 -0.69
CA TYR A 84 -7.46 -2.30 0.07
C TYR A 84 -7.60 -1.07 0.95
N CYS A 85 -8.83 -0.54 1.08
CA CYS A 85 -9.10 0.59 1.97
C CYS A 85 -8.16 1.79 1.69
N PHE A 86 -7.35 2.16 2.70
CA PHE A 86 -6.31 3.18 2.63
C PHE A 86 -5.34 2.97 1.44
N GLY A 87 -4.92 1.74 1.19
CA GLY A 87 -3.99 1.41 0.10
C GLY A 87 -4.58 1.69 -1.29
N GLY A 88 -5.90 1.66 -1.43
CA GLY A 88 -6.58 1.88 -2.70
C GLY A 88 -6.35 3.28 -3.28
N LYS A 89 -6.16 4.30 -2.43
CA LYS A 89 -5.78 5.66 -2.85
C LYS A 89 -4.48 5.65 -3.66
N TYR A 90 -3.49 4.93 -3.18
CA TYR A 90 -2.17 4.91 -3.78
C TYR A 90 -2.14 4.10 -5.08
N ILE A 91 -2.98 3.08 -5.23
CA ILE A 91 -3.18 2.44 -6.54
C ILE A 91 -3.64 3.47 -7.58
N CYS A 92 -4.62 4.30 -7.25
CA CYS A 92 -5.07 5.34 -8.17
C CYS A 92 -3.97 6.36 -8.49
N ARG A 93 -3.22 6.80 -7.47
CA ARG A 93 -2.17 7.81 -7.65
C ARG A 93 -0.98 7.31 -8.47
N TYR A 94 -0.68 6.01 -8.40
CA TYR A 94 0.50 5.40 -9.00
C TYR A 94 0.21 4.64 -10.30
N LEU A 95 -1.05 4.37 -10.67
CA LEU A 95 -1.40 3.77 -11.97
C LEU A 95 -1.16 4.75 -13.13
N LYS A 96 0.12 4.88 -13.47
CA LYS A 96 0.71 5.86 -14.38
C LYS A 96 1.97 5.27 -15.04
N PRO A 97 2.36 5.75 -16.23
CA PRO A 97 3.58 5.29 -16.90
C PRO A 97 4.83 5.41 -16.01
N GLY A 98 5.63 4.35 -15.96
CA GLY A 98 6.87 4.29 -15.17
C GLY A 98 6.67 4.14 -13.65
N LYS A 99 5.45 3.82 -13.20
CA LYS A 99 5.13 3.51 -11.80
C LYS A 99 4.55 2.09 -11.70
N ILE A 100 3.23 1.92 -11.68
CA ILE A 100 2.60 0.59 -11.76
C ILE A 100 1.88 0.42 -13.10
N ASP A 101 1.96 -0.78 -13.67
CA ASP A 101 1.40 -1.14 -14.98
C ASP A 101 -0.06 -1.59 -14.88
N ALA A 102 -0.43 -2.21 -13.77
CA ALA A 102 -1.77 -2.71 -13.50
C ALA A 102 -2.14 -2.44 -12.04
N GLY A 103 -3.41 -2.13 -11.80
CA GLY A 103 -3.91 -1.76 -10.47
C GLY A 103 -5.23 -2.44 -10.13
N PHE A 104 -5.33 -2.96 -8.92
CA PHE A 104 -6.59 -3.40 -8.31
C PHE A 104 -6.86 -2.60 -7.04
N THR A 105 -8.10 -2.16 -6.87
CA THR A 105 -8.54 -1.48 -5.64
C THR A 105 -9.83 -2.11 -5.11
N ALA A 106 -9.91 -2.31 -3.80
CA ALA A 106 -11.13 -2.76 -3.12
C ALA A 106 -11.49 -1.80 -1.98
N HIS A 107 -12.74 -1.33 -2.01
CA HIS A 107 -13.32 -0.40 -1.04
C HIS A 107 -12.40 0.77 -0.62
N PRO A 108 -11.84 1.53 -1.59
CA PRO A 108 -10.85 2.55 -1.28
C PRO A 108 -11.39 3.66 -0.39
N THR A 109 -10.52 4.25 0.43
CA THR A 109 -10.84 5.43 1.26
C THR A 109 -10.03 6.63 0.83
N MET A 110 -10.62 7.83 0.94
CA MET A 110 -9.97 9.12 0.66
C MET A 110 -9.45 9.25 -0.77
N VAL A 111 -10.04 8.56 -1.75
CA VAL A 111 -9.75 8.81 -3.16
C VAL A 111 -10.41 10.11 -3.59
N GLU A 112 -9.62 10.99 -4.19
CA GLU A 112 -10.08 12.26 -4.75
C GLU A 112 -10.40 12.12 -6.25
N THR A 113 -11.26 12.99 -6.76
CA THR A 113 -11.71 12.93 -8.16
C THR A 113 -10.54 13.06 -9.14
N GLU A 114 -9.58 13.93 -8.83
CA GLU A 114 -8.39 14.19 -9.63
C GLU A 114 -7.50 12.95 -9.74
N GLU A 115 -7.50 12.07 -8.74
CA GLU A 115 -6.71 10.83 -8.75
C GLU A 115 -7.30 9.83 -9.73
N LEU A 116 -8.63 9.76 -9.82
CA LEU A 116 -9.33 8.92 -10.80
C LEU A 116 -9.20 9.48 -12.22
N GLN A 117 -9.31 10.79 -12.39
CA GLN A 117 -9.13 11.44 -13.69
C GLN A 117 -7.67 11.35 -14.17
N GLY A 118 -6.73 11.28 -13.24
CA GLY A 118 -5.30 11.19 -13.50
C GLY A 118 -4.80 9.79 -13.89
N LEU A 119 -5.67 8.77 -13.90
CA LEU A 119 -5.28 7.41 -14.24
C LEU A 119 -4.83 7.32 -15.69
N ARG A 120 -3.67 6.68 -15.90
CA ARG A 120 -3.10 6.44 -17.23
C ARG A 120 -2.47 5.06 -17.23
N ALA A 121 -3.27 4.04 -17.53
CA ALA A 121 -2.75 2.71 -17.84
C ALA A 121 -2.22 2.67 -19.27
N HIS A 122 -1.23 1.81 -19.51
CA HIS A 122 -0.56 1.62 -20.79
C HIS A 122 -1.47 1.02 -21.87
#